data_AF-A0A174Z3C5-F1
#
_entry.id   AF-A0A174Z3C5-F1
#
_cell.length_a   1.000
_cell.length_b   1.000
_cell.length_c   1.000
_cell.angle_alpha   90.00
_cell.angle_beta   90.00
_cell.angle_gamma   90.00
#
_symmetry.space_group_name_H-M   'P 1'
#
loop_
_entity.id
_entity.type
_entity.pdbx_description
1 polymer ?
#
loop_
_entity_poly.entity_id
_entity_poly.type
_entity_poly.pdbx_seq_one_letter_code
_entity_poly.pdbx_strand_id
1 'polypeptide(L)'
;MVIELAINSQADNDTGLTYGQIIESDGINAGQVIPYGPDMYRQALPIILKHGYAVASDPDGKNSTILKLQGGTYAHRYRYDGGVDMWFLNSYDCIFLYDCNEFSVELCRTALGEWTGKRLVLVGSKWERMIEYLDDIDGVECFYEPEPDDSRFTQLMEGYRCLHVIDGLPHQESMDRYNDGIMYYEEVMSFTYMFSDYRSLGSLNPDKKFFVIDGYYNKLGLFTIFSKIVTCAKYVKAKGMVPVVRLTMSGNSFYSDFEGDDIWSKFFNQPEGYTLEEVIHSANVYFSPGFYNGNVQSTIMENISEDAVLSWSCGEYNDAMIRYIEEKKESYLPYPDRTLGVLARGTDFVNTHLKNHPVHATKEMMADKIDELMSTWDGLEYIYIATEDLSYVEYFRNRFGDKVYFTDQQRYSTRPGQLLYDYHRSEPDRQTGFNLGAEYAASIALLAQCNSFLASGWCTGVSEAIRENQGNYRNKYIFDLGFNN
;
A
#
# COMPACT_ATOMS: atom_id res chain seq x y z
N MET A 1 8.34 4.99 -7.05
CA MET A 1 9.54 5.11 -7.89
C MET A 1 9.74 6.58 -8.15
N VAL A 2 10.90 7.10 -7.75
CA VAL A 2 11.26 8.52 -7.89
C VAL A 2 12.59 8.61 -8.62
N ILE A 3 12.73 9.59 -9.51
CA ILE A 3 14.00 9.89 -10.16
C ILE A 3 14.75 10.90 -9.30
N GLU A 4 15.95 10.52 -8.86
CA GLU A 4 16.80 11.35 -8.01
C GLU A 4 18.12 11.68 -8.70
N LEU A 5 18.71 12.79 -8.24
CA LEU A 5 20.09 13.15 -8.53
C LEU A 5 21.03 12.20 -7.78
N ALA A 6 21.78 11.39 -8.51
CA ALA A 6 22.76 10.50 -7.94
C ALA A 6 23.95 11.28 -7.37
N ILE A 7 24.49 10.81 -6.25
CA ILE A 7 25.71 11.37 -5.67
C ILE A 7 26.90 10.83 -6.47
N ASN A 8 27.82 11.70 -6.92
CA ASN A 8 28.96 11.31 -7.76
C ASN A 8 29.85 10.20 -7.16
N SER A 9 29.83 10.02 -5.84
CA SER A 9 30.58 8.95 -5.13
C SER A 9 29.85 7.61 -5.07
N GLN A 10 28.55 7.54 -5.41
CA GLN A 10 27.82 6.27 -5.47
C GLN A 10 28.28 5.44 -6.66
N ALA A 11 28.45 4.14 -6.44
CA ALA A 11 28.80 3.19 -7.49
C ALA A 11 27.56 2.74 -8.27
N ASP A 12 27.73 2.59 -9.57
CA ASP A 12 26.81 1.87 -10.43
C ASP A 12 26.93 0.36 -10.18
N ASN A 13 25.80 -0.32 -10.04
CA ASN A 13 25.78 -1.73 -9.62
C ASN A 13 26.29 -2.69 -10.71
N ASP A 14 26.22 -2.29 -11.98
CA ASP A 14 26.59 -3.13 -13.11
C ASP A 14 28.08 -2.99 -13.47
N THR A 15 28.61 -1.77 -13.36
CA THR A 15 30.00 -1.46 -13.74
C THR A 15 30.96 -1.39 -12.56
N GLY A 16 30.46 -1.17 -11.34
CA GLY A 16 31.28 -0.97 -10.13
C GLY A 16 32.05 0.37 -10.10
N LEU A 17 31.88 1.21 -11.12
CA LEU A 17 32.44 2.57 -11.18
C LEU A 17 31.55 3.55 -10.43
N THR A 18 32.13 4.60 -9.85
CA THR A 18 31.31 5.69 -9.32
C THR A 18 30.66 6.49 -10.45
N TYR A 19 29.52 7.10 -10.18
CA TYR A 19 28.83 7.94 -11.15
C TYR A 19 29.70 9.13 -11.60
N GLY A 20 30.56 9.67 -10.74
CA GLY A 20 31.59 10.63 -11.14
C GLY A 20 32.59 10.07 -12.15
N GLN A 21 33.07 8.84 -11.93
CA GLN A 21 33.96 8.14 -12.87
C GLN A 21 33.27 7.82 -14.20
N ILE A 22 31.97 7.52 -14.17
CA ILE A 22 31.16 7.29 -15.38
C ILE A 22 31.05 8.58 -16.20
N ILE A 23 30.79 9.72 -15.55
CA ILE A 23 30.74 11.04 -16.21
C ILE A 23 32.09 11.41 -16.82
N GLU A 24 33.19 11.09 -16.14
CA GLU A 24 34.55 11.38 -16.62
C GLU A 24 35.05 10.38 -17.67
N SER A 25 34.39 9.22 -17.82
CA SER A 25 34.72 8.25 -18.85
C SER A 25 34.03 8.62 -20.17
N ASP A 26 34.74 8.53 -21.30
CA ASP A 26 34.20 8.73 -22.67
C ASP A 26 33.12 7.69 -23.09
N GLY A 27 32.53 6.96 -22.13
CA GLY A 27 31.59 5.86 -22.32
C GLY A 27 30.11 6.26 -22.28
N ILE A 28 29.76 7.53 -22.05
CA ILE A 28 28.36 7.98 -22.08
C ILE A 28 27.86 7.99 -23.52
N ASN A 29 26.88 7.13 -23.84
CA ASN A 29 26.24 7.19 -25.15
C ASN A 29 25.45 8.50 -25.28
N ALA A 30 25.51 9.14 -26.45
CA ALA A 30 24.73 10.36 -26.72
C ALA A 30 23.22 10.18 -26.48
N GLY A 31 22.70 8.95 -26.61
CA GLY A 31 21.30 8.62 -26.31
C GLY A 31 20.94 8.53 -24.81
N GLN A 32 21.90 8.73 -23.91
CA GLN A 32 21.70 8.78 -22.45
C GLN A 32 21.69 10.22 -21.91
N VAL A 33 22.05 11.21 -22.73
CA VAL A 33 22.18 12.60 -22.32
C VAL A 33 20.90 13.38 -22.61
N ILE A 34 20.43 14.13 -21.63
CA ILE A 34 19.29 15.05 -21.73
C ILE A 34 19.67 16.44 -21.21
N PRO A 35 18.96 17.51 -21.62
CA PRO A 35 19.18 18.83 -21.07
C PRO A 35 18.88 18.87 -19.57
N TYR A 36 19.77 19.51 -18.81
CA TYR A 36 19.50 19.86 -17.41
C TYR A 36 18.37 20.89 -17.35
N GLY A 37 17.43 20.67 -16.43
CA GLY A 37 16.29 21.55 -16.22
C GLY A 37 15.07 20.79 -15.72
N PRO A 38 13.91 21.46 -15.54
CA PRO A 38 12.79 20.87 -14.82
C PRO A 38 12.12 19.69 -15.57
N ASP A 39 12.22 19.67 -16.90
CA ASP A 39 11.69 18.56 -17.71
C ASP A 39 12.60 17.31 -17.72
N MET A 40 13.79 17.38 -17.12
CA MET A 40 14.78 16.31 -17.20
C MET A 40 14.26 15.00 -16.58
N TYR A 41 13.49 15.06 -15.49
CA TYR A 41 12.96 13.86 -14.82
C TYR A 41 12.01 13.08 -15.73
N ARG A 42 11.04 13.77 -16.34
CA ARG A 42 10.11 13.16 -17.31
C ARG A 42 10.85 12.58 -18.53
N GLN A 43 11.88 13.27 -19.03
CA GLN A 43 12.68 12.81 -20.17
C GLN A 43 13.61 11.65 -19.82
N ALA A 44 14.08 11.58 -18.57
CA ALA A 44 15.01 10.56 -18.10
C ALA A 44 14.36 9.18 -17.96
N LEU A 45 13.07 9.09 -17.61
CA LEU A 45 12.41 7.82 -17.35
C LEU A 45 12.62 6.74 -18.44
N PRO A 46 12.31 6.99 -19.74
CA PRO A 46 12.53 5.98 -20.77
C PRO A 46 14.00 5.62 -20.98
N ILE A 47 14.93 6.55 -20.71
CA ILE A 47 16.37 6.32 -20.80
C ILE A 47 16.83 5.42 -19.65
N ILE A 48 16.43 5.75 -18.43
CA ILE A 48 16.76 4.97 -17.23
C ILE A 48 16.23 3.54 -17.34
N LEU A 49 14.98 3.35 -17.80
CA LEU A 49 14.42 2.01 -17.99
C LEU A 49 15.20 1.15 -19.00
N LYS A 50 15.90 1.78 -19.95
CA LYS A 50 16.71 1.10 -20.97
C LYS A 50 18.17 0.93 -20.57
N HIS A 51 18.73 1.88 -19.83
CA HIS A 51 20.18 2.02 -19.62
C HIS A 51 20.60 2.03 -18.13
N GLY A 52 19.66 1.92 -17.19
CA GLY A 52 19.92 1.97 -15.74
C GLY A 52 20.05 3.39 -15.18
N TYR A 53 20.51 4.35 -15.99
CA TYR A 53 20.62 5.76 -15.62
C TYR A 53 20.50 6.69 -16.85
N ALA A 54 20.25 7.97 -16.59
CA ALA A 54 20.34 9.06 -17.56
C ALA A 54 21.32 10.13 -17.08
N VAL A 55 21.83 10.96 -17.98
CA VAL A 55 22.75 12.06 -17.67
C VAL A 55 22.08 13.38 -18.05
N ALA A 56 21.82 14.25 -17.08
CA ALA A 56 21.35 15.60 -17.35
C ALA A 56 22.55 16.55 -17.42
N SER A 57 22.67 17.31 -18.51
CA SER A 57 23.84 18.15 -18.80
C SER A 57 23.45 19.54 -19.27
N ASP A 58 24.30 20.53 -19.01
CA ASP A 58 24.16 21.87 -19.56
C ASP A 58 24.46 21.92 -21.07
N PRO A 59 24.03 22.97 -21.79
CA PRO A 59 24.27 23.08 -23.24
C PRO A 59 25.74 23.04 -23.66
N ASP A 60 26.66 23.44 -22.78
CA ASP A 60 28.11 23.39 -23.02
C ASP A 60 28.78 22.11 -22.47
N GLY A 61 28.03 21.20 -21.87
CA GLY A 61 28.45 19.86 -21.46
C GLY A 61 29.42 19.81 -20.27
N LYS A 62 29.64 20.94 -19.59
CA LYS A 62 30.62 21.05 -18.50
C LYS A 62 30.07 20.59 -17.16
N ASN A 63 28.77 20.70 -16.93
CA ASN A 63 28.15 20.32 -15.66
C ASN A 63 27.07 19.26 -15.90
N SER A 64 27.46 18.00 -15.68
CA SER A 64 26.57 16.86 -15.82
C SER A 64 26.18 16.29 -14.44
N THR A 65 24.97 15.77 -14.33
CA THR A 65 24.49 15.02 -13.17
C THR A 65 23.81 13.75 -13.63
N ILE A 66 23.87 12.70 -12.80
CA ILE A 66 23.23 11.42 -13.11
C ILE A 66 21.86 11.36 -12.47
N LEU A 67 20.90 10.90 -13.25
CA LEU A 67 19.53 10.61 -12.85
C LEU A 67 19.35 9.11 -12.78
N LYS A 68 18.87 8.62 -11.65
CA LYS A 68 18.60 7.20 -11.43
C LYS A 68 17.21 7.00 -10.84
N LEU A 69 16.63 5.84 -11.13
CA LEU A 69 15.36 5.45 -10.54
C LEU A 69 15.61 4.83 -9.16
N GLN A 70 14.96 5.38 -8.15
CA GLN A 70 14.88 4.78 -6.83
C GLN A 70 13.58 3.98 -6.70
N GLY A 71 13.65 2.86 -5.98
CA GLY A 71 12.46 2.09 -5.63
C GLY A 71 11.49 2.95 -4.81
N GLY A 72 10.19 2.77 -5.02
CA GLY A 72 9.21 3.46 -4.21
C GLY A 72 7.77 3.04 -4.46
N THR A 73 6.86 3.66 -3.74
CA THR A 73 5.44 3.31 -3.63
C THR A 73 4.51 4.13 -4.51
N TYR A 74 5.00 5.19 -5.17
CA TYR A 74 4.21 6.03 -6.07
C TYR A 74 4.82 6.13 -7.48
N ALA A 75 4.00 6.18 -8.53
CA ALA A 75 4.44 6.35 -9.92
C ALA A 75 3.63 7.46 -10.58
N HIS A 76 4.31 8.59 -10.80
CA HIS A 76 3.70 9.77 -11.42
C HIS A 76 3.41 9.54 -12.91
N ARG A 77 2.23 9.96 -13.37
CA ARG A 77 1.78 9.75 -14.76
C ARG A 77 1.99 10.94 -15.70
N TYR A 78 2.34 12.11 -15.16
CA TYR A 78 2.48 13.35 -15.95
C TYR A 78 1.26 13.66 -16.81
N ARG A 79 0.06 13.46 -16.24
CA ARG A 79 -1.24 13.77 -16.83
C ARG A 79 -2.03 14.61 -15.83
N TYR A 80 -2.66 15.67 -16.33
CA TYR A 80 -3.30 16.69 -15.48
C TYR A 80 -4.68 17.12 -16.01
N ASP A 81 -5.24 16.39 -16.97
CA ASP A 81 -6.56 16.69 -17.55
C ASP A 81 -7.68 16.72 -16.49
N GLY A 82 -7.48 16.04 -15.35
CA GLY A 82 -8.40 16.00 -14.21
C GLY A 82 -8.16 17.09 -13.15
N GLY A 83 -7.10 17.90 -13.30
CA GLY A 83 -6.65 18.87 -12.32
C GLY A 83 -5.85 18.26 -11.15
N VAL A 84 -5.46 19.11 -10.21
CA VAL A 84 -4.78 18.73 -8.96
C VAL A 84 -5.72 18.90 -7.76
N ASP A 85 -5.65 18.00 -6.79
CA ASP A 85 -6.42 18.09 -5.54
C ASP A 85 -5.62 18.85 -4.49
N MET A 86 -5.92 20.14 -4.35
CA MET A 86 -5.24 21.03 -3.43
C MET A 86 -5.73 20.91 -1.97
N TRP A 87 -6.70 20.04 -1.67
CA TRP A 87 -7.27 19.91 -0.32
C TRP A 87 -6.19 19.68 0.74
N PHE A 88 -5.22 18.80 0.46
CA PHE A 88 -4.18 18.47 1.42
C PHE A 88 -3.20 19.64 1.61
N LEU A 89 -2.65 20.17 0.52
CA LEU A 89 -1.66 21.25 0.56
C LEU A 89 -2.25 22.56 1.12
N ASN A 90 -3.49 22.90 0.77
CA ASN A 90 -4.18 24.09 1.29
C ASN A 90 -4.55 24.00 2.78
N SER A 91 -4.30 22.85 3.44
CA SER A 91 -4.45 22.75 4.89
C SER A 91 -3.24 23.28 5.67
N TYR A 92 -2.16 23.68 4.96
CA TYR A 92 -0.91 24.20 5.50
C TYR A 92 -0.61 25.60 4.96
N ASP A 93 0.00 26.44 5.79
CA ASP A 93 0.40 27.81 5.43
C ASP A 93 1.85 27.89 4.91
N CYS A 94 2.71 26.97 5.37
CA CYS A 94 4.12 26.94 5.04
C CYS A 94 4.52 25.52 4.63
N ILE A 95 5.24 25.38 3.52
CA ILE A 95 5.75 24.08 3.03
C ILE A 95 7.27 24.15 2.97
N PHE A 96 7.93 23.15 3.58
CA PHE A 96 9.35 22.89 3.44
C PHE A 96 9.53 21.70 2.48
N LEU A 97 10.21 21.92 1.35
CA LEU A 97 10.60 20.86 0.42
C LEU A 97 12.07 20.53 0.64
N TYR A 98 12.34 19.37 1.25
CA TYR A 98 13.69 18.91 1.54
C TYR A 98 14.27 18.16 0.36
N ASP A 99 15.50 18.50 -0.01
CA ASP A 99 16.22 18.01 -1.17
C ASP A 99 15.48 18.27 -2.52
N CYS A 100 16.25 18.28 -3.60
CA CYS A 100 15.72 18.46 -4.96
C CYS A 100 15.66 17.10 -5.68
N ASN A 101 14.45 16.62 -5.92
CA ASN A 101 14.11 15.39 -6.65
C ASN A 101 12.98 15.63 -7.66
N GLU A 102 12.62 14.61 -8.44
CA GLU A 102 11.50 14.63 -9.40
C GLU A 102 10.22 15.23 -8.83
N PHE A 103 9.78 14.75 -7.66
CA PHE A 103 8.50 15.14 -7.06
C PHE A 103 8.49 16.55 -6.50
N SER A 104 9.59 16.97 -5.89
CA SER A 104 9.77 18.33 -5.38
C SER A 104 9.68 19.37 -6.50
N VAL A 105 10.34 19.10 -7.64
CA VAL A 105 10.31 19.97 -8.82
C VAL A 105 8.93 19.93 -9.46
N GLU A 106 8.31 18.75 -9.55
CA GLU A 106 6.96 18.60 -10.10
C GLU A 106 5.90 19.38 -9.30
N LEU A 107 5.98 19.35 -7.96
CA LEU A 107 5.13 20.16 -7.09
C LEU A 107 5.29 21.66 -7.36
N CYS A 108 6.53 22.17 -7.45
CA CYS A 108 6.78 23.58 -7.75
C CYS A 108 6.21 24.02 -9.09
N ARG A 109 6.31 23.16 -10.12
CA ARG A 109 5.88 23.51 -11.48
C ARG A 109 4.39 23.47 -11.74
N THR A 110 3.65 22.69 -10.95
CA THR A 110 2.25 22.43 -11.24
C THR A 110 1.36 22.78 -10.05
N ALA A 111 1.41 22.01 -8.97
CA ALA A 111 0.50 22.19 -7.84
C ALA A 111 0.70 23.50 -7.07
N LEU A 112 1.95 23.93 -6.84
CA LEU A 112 2.21 25.07 -5.95
C LEU A 112 1.83 26.42 -6.57
N GLY A 113 1.66 26.52 -7.89
CA GLY A 113 1.07 27.69 -8.53
C GLY A 113 -0.41 27.92 -8.17
N GLU A 114 -1.12 26.87 -7.73
CA GLU A 114 -2.51 26.94 -7.27
C GLU A 114 -2.63 26.92 -5.72
N TRP A 115 -1.49 26.87 -5.01
CA TRP A 115 -1.48 26.76 -3.56
C TRP A 115 -1.81 28.09 -2.89
N THR A 116 -2.67 28.04 -1.87
CA THR A 116 -3.18 29.23 -1.16
C THR A 116 -2.41 29.56 0.11
N GLY A 117 -1.33 28.82 0.39
CA GLY A 117 -0.44 29.12 1.50
C GLY A 117 0.43 30.33 1.23
N LYS A 118 1.36 30.58 2.14
CA LYS A 118 2.07 31.86 2.23
C LYS A 118 3.57 31.74 2.05
N ARG A 119 4.15 30.58 2.36
CA ARG A 119 5.60 30.42 2.40
C ARG A 119 6.09 29.08 1.89
N LEU A 120 6.96 29.10 0.87
CA LEU A 120 7.69 27.95 0.40
C LEU A 120 9.16 28.05 0.84
N VAL A 121 9.68 26.99 1.44
CA VAL A 121 11.10 26.89 1.82
C VAL A 121 11.72 25.69 1.10
N LEU A 122 12.70 25.96 0.24
CA LEU A 122 13.50 24.94 -0.44
C LEU A 122 14.73 24.65 0.42
N VAL A 123 14.82 23.43 0.97
CA VAL A 123 15.87 23.05 1.92
C VAL A 123 16.86 22.09 1.27
N GLY A 124 18.16 22.38 1.35
CA GLY A 124 19.23 21.49 0.90
C GLY A 124 19.96 21.95 -0.36
N SER A 125 21.27 21.70 -0.43
CA SER A 125 22.17 22.19 -1.49
C SER A 125 21.80 21.74 -2.91
N LYS A 126 21.09 20.61 -3.07
CA LYS A 126 20.66 20.12 -4.39
C LYS A 126 19.75 21.09 -5.16
N TRP A 127 19.10 22.03 -4.48
CA TRP A 127 18.25 23.05 -5.11
C TRP A 127 19.04 24.15 -5.83
N GLU A 128 20.30 24.38 -5.47
CA GLU A 128 21.09 25.56 -5.89
C GLU A 128 20.98 25.87 -7.38
N ARG A 129 21.14 24.84 -8.22
CA ARG A 129 21.05 24.96 -9.68
C ARG A 129 19.62 24.93 -10.23
N MET A 130 18.68 24.27 -9.54
CA MET A 130 17.32 24.09 -10.03
C MET A 130 16.47 25.36 -9.85
N ILE A 131 16.76 26.18 -8.83
CA ILE A 131 16.01 27.41 -8.52
C ILE A 131 15.96 28.36 -9.72
N GLU A 132 17.03 28.48 -10.49
CA GLU A 132 17.09 29.34 -11.68
C GLU A 132 16.11 28.93 -12.80
N TYR A 133 15.56 27.72 -12.73
CA TYR A 133 14.62 27.18 -13.70
C TYR A 133 13.16 27.13 -13.19
N LEU A 134 12.91 27.57 -11.95
CA LEU A 134 11.58 27.62 -11.37
C LEU A 134 10.97 29.00 -11.58
N ASP A 135 9.68 29.02 -11.90
CA ASP A 135 8.91 30.26 -11.92
C ASP A 135 8.61 30.73 -10.48
N ASP A 136 8.50 32.04 -10.31
CA ASP A 136 7.99 32.62 -9.06
C ASP A 136 6.54 32.17 -8.83
N ILE A 137 6.19 31.94 -7.57
CA ILE A 137 4.83 31.58 -7.17
C ILE A 137 4.13 32.85 -6.66
N ASP A 138 3.13 33.30 -7.41
CA ASP A 138 2.41 34.55 -7.11
C ASP A 138 1.84 34.56 -5.68
N GLY A 139 2.25 35.56 -4.89
CA GLY A 139 1.74 35.77 -3.54
C GLY A 139 2.35 34.85 -2.47
N VAL A 140 3.35 34.05 -2.81
CA VAL A 140 4.06 33.15 -1.87
C VAL A 140 5.48 33.66 -1.62
N GLU A 141 5.88 33.73 -0.36
CA GLU A 141 7.26 34.00 0.03
C GLU A 141 8.12 32.76 -0.20
N CYS A 142 9.10 32.83 -1.11
CA CYS A 142 10.01 31.73 -1.40
C CYS A 142 11.38 31.96 -0.74
N PHE A 143 11.85 30.97 0.01
CA PHE A 143 13.18 30.95 0.64
C PHE A 143 13.99 29.75 0.16
N TYR A 144 15.30 29.93 0.02
CA TYR A 144 16.26 28.85 -0.22
C TYR A 144 17.23 28.78 0.96
N GLU A 145 17.32 27.60 1.57
CA GLU A 145 18.12 27.33 2.76
C GLU A 145 18.97 26.07 2.53
N PRO A 146 20.26 26.21 2.13
CA PRO A 146 21.11 25.04 1.89
C PRO A 146 21.35 24.21 3.16
N GLU A 147 21.59 24.88 4.29
CA GLU A 147 21.87 24.28 5.60
C GLU A 147 21.32 25.18 6.73
N PRO A 148 19.99 25.28 6.90
CA PRO A 148 19.39 26.12 7.94
C PRO A 148 19.70 25.59 9.35
N ASP A 149 20.02 26.50 10.27
CA ASP A 149 20.13 26.19 11.70
C ASP A 149 18.76 26.24 12.42
N ASP A 150 18.72 25.77 13.68
CA ASP A 150 17.49 25.72 14.48
C ASP A 150 16.82 27.09 14.67
N SER A 151 17.62 28.15 14.77
CA SER A 151 17.10 29.53 14.91
C SER A 151 16.42 29.97 13.62
N ARG A 152 17.01 29.64 12.47
CA ARG A 152 16.45 29.92 11.16
C ARG A 152 15.18 29.13 10.91
N PHE A 153 15.15 27.85 11.26
CA PHE A 153 13.93 27.05 11.22
C PHE A 153 12.80 27.68 12.06
N THR A 154 13.10 28.04 13.31
CA THR A 154 12.12 28.66 14.21
C THR A 154 11.53 29.94 13.60
N GLN A 155 12.37 30.78 13.01
CA GLN A 155 11.92 32.01 12.34
C GLN A 155 11.06 31.72 11.11
N LEU A 156 11.43 30.72 10.30
CA LEU A 156 10.69 30.37 9.09
C LEU A 156 9.32 29.76 9.39
N MET A 157 9.18 29.05 10.51
CA MET A 157 7.95 28.41 10.95
C MET A 157 7.02 29.32 11.77
N GLU A 158 7.54 30.46 12.28
CA GLU A 158 6.81 31.29 13.23
C GLU A 158 5.45 31.77 12.67
N GLY A 159 4.37 31.41 13.37
CA GLY A 159 3.01 31.80 13.02
C GLY A 159 2.35 31.01 11.89
N TYR A 160 2.97 29.91 11.43
CA TYR A 160 2.46 29.08 10.34
C TYR A 160 2.17 27.65 10.77
N ARG A 161 1.16 27.04 10.14
CA ARG A 161 1.02 25.58 10.12
C ARG A 161 1.92 25.01 9.03
N CYS A 162 2.97 24.31 9.43
CA CYS A 162 4.02 23.84 8.54
C CYS A 162 3.81 22.39 8.07
N LEU A 163 4.13 22.12 6.81
CA LEU A 163 4.32 20.79 6.25
C LEU A 163 5.79 20.62 5.84
N HIS A 164 6.44 19.59 6.37
CA HIS A 164 7.79 19.19 6.00
C HIS A 164 7.69 17.98 5.07
N VAL A 165 8.09 18.15 3.80
CA VAL A 165 8.07 17.09 2.79
C VAL A 165 9.48 16.56 2.58
N ILE A 166 9.69 15.30 2.93
CA ILE A 166 11.02 14.67 2.92
C ILE A 166 11.04 13.41 2.04
N ASP A 167 12.25 12.97 1.69
CA ASP A 167 12.45 11.66 1.08
C ASP A 167 12.22 10.53 2.08
N GLY A 168 11.60 9.46 1.62
CA GLY A 168 11.40 8.24 2.37
C GLY A 168 10.30 7.37 1.79
N LEU A 169 10.16 6.18 2.36
CA LEU A 169 9.20 5.18 1.93
C LEU A 169 8.12 4.99 2.99
N PRO A 170 6.83 5.10 2.63
CA PRO A 170 5.74 4.76 3.53
C PRO A 170 5.90 3.31 4.00
N HIS A 171 6.09 3.13 5.30
CA HIS A 171 6.20 1.81 5.92
C HIS A 171 5.13 1.66 7.01
N GLN A 172 5.16 0.54 7.72
CA GLN A 172 4.28 0.33 8.86
C GLN A 172 4.80 1.14 10.04
N GLU A 173 4.24 2.35 10.21
CA GLU A 173 4.61 3.33 11.22
C GLU A 173 3.38 3.89 11.96
N SER A 174 3.65 4.57 13.09
CA SER A 174 2.65 5.34 13.85
C SER A 174 2.31 6.66 13.14
N MET A 175 1.36 7.41 13.68
CA MET A 175 1.02 8.75 13.18
C MET A 175 2.00 9.84 13.66
N ASP A 176 3.03 9.51 14.44
CA ASP A 176 3.88 10.51 15.12
C ASP A 176 4.53 11.47 14.14
N ARG A 177 5.11 10.94 13.05
CA ARG A 177 5.70 11.73 11.96
C ARG A 177 4.69 12.71 11.35
N TYR A 178 3.47 12.24 11.09
CA TYR A 178 2.41 13.09 10.55
C TYR A 178 1.95 14.17 11.55
N ASN A 179 1.88 13.82 12.84
CA ASN A 179 1.52 14.75 13.91
C ASN A 179 2.56 15.86 14.07
N ASP A 180 3.82 15.57 13.78
CA ASP A 180 4.91 16.56 13.71
C ASP A 180 4.93 17.35 12.39
N GLY A 181 3.93 17.16 11.52
CA GLY A 181 3.80 17.86 10.25
C GLY A 181 4.74 17.35 9.15
N ILE A 182 5.23 16.11 9.25
CA ILE A 182 6.18 15.53 8.29
C ILE A 182 5.47 14.51 7.39
N MET A 183 5.65 14.64 6.07
CA MET A 183 5.13 13.72 5.05
C MET A 183 6.22 13.29 4.08
N TYR A 184 6.10 12.08 3.52
CA TYR A 184 6.96 11.70 2.40
C TYR A 184 6.46 12.29 1.09
N TYR A 185 7.37 12.59 0.17
CA TYR A 185 6.98 13.06 -1.18
C TYR A 185 5.96 12.14 -1.85
N GLU A 186 6.13 10.82 -1.77
CA GLU A 186 5.18 9.87 -2.38
C GLU A 186 3.76 9.99 -1.82
N GLU A 187 3.61 10.30 -0.53
CA GLU A 187 2.30 10.51 0.12
C GLU A 187 1.67 11.82 -0.36
N VAL A 188 2.47 12.89 -0.43
CA VAL A 188 2.02 14.21 -0.91
C VAL A 188 1.63 14.13 -2.39
N MET A 189 2.48 13.55 -3.23
CA MET A 189 2.20 13.36 -4.66
C MET A 189 0.94 12.53 -4.88
N SER A 190 0.74 11.48 -4.08
CA SER A 190 -0.47 10.67 -4.15
C SER A 190 -1.71 11.50 -3.86
N PHE A 191 -1.73 12.31 -2.79
CA PHE A 191 -2.90 13.15 -2.49
C PHE A 191 -3.13 14.23 -3.54
N THR A 192 -2.08 14.91 -3.98
CA THR A 192 -2.17 16.05 -4.92
C THR A 192 -2.59 15.61 -6.32
N TYR A 193 -2.08 14.48 -6.81
CA TYR A 193 -2.30 14.05 -8.20
C TYR A 193 -3.17 12.79 -8.31
N MET A 194 -3.87 12.37 -7.25
CA MET A 194 -4.71 11.17 -7.30
C MET A 194 -5.70 11.19 -8.47
N PHE A 195 -6.32 12.36 -8.71
CA PHE A 195 -7.41 12.56 -9.66
C PHE A 195 -6.97 13.24 -10.96
N SER A 196 -5.67 13.25 -11.28
CA SER A 196 -5.15 14.09 -12.37
C SER A 196 -5.27 13.45 -13.77
N ASP A 197 -5.37 12.11 -13.87
CA ASP A 197 -5.55 11.39 -15.15
C ASP A 197 -7.05 11.20 -15.45
N TYR A 198 -7.66 12.23 -16.05
CA TYR A 198 -9.04 12.22 -16.56
C TYR A 198 -9.10 11.85 -18.04
N ARG A 199 -10.12 11.06 -18.42
CA ARG A 199 -10.39 10.68 -19.80
C ARG A 199 -11.89 10.58 -20.06
N SER A 200 -12.32 11.06 -21.23
CA SER A 200 -13.63 10.77 -21.78
C SER A 200 -13.55 9.58 -22.71
N LEU A 201 -14.03 8.41 -22.27
CA LEU A 201 -13.86 7.15 -22.99
C LEU A 201 -15.09 6.72 -23.80
N GLY A 202 -16.26 7.28 -23.49
CA GLY A 202 -17.48 7.07 -24.25
C GLY A 202 -18.59 8.05 -23.85
N SER A 203 -19.85 7.63 -23.96
CA SER A 203 -21.02 8.48 -23.71
C SER A 203 -21.95 7.96 -22.60
N LEU A 204 -21.65 6.80 -22.00
CA LEU A 204 -22.44 6.28 -20.88
C LEU A 204 -22.24 7.14 -19.62
N ASN A 205 -23.24 7.13 -18.74
CA ASN A 205 -23.17 7.74 -17.41
C ASN A 205 -22.62 9.19 -17.39
N PRO A 206 -23.15 10.11 -18.21
CA PRO A 206 -22.59 11.46 -18.34
C PRO A 206 -22.66 12.29 -17.05
N ASP A 207 -23.53 11.92 -16.11
CA ASP A 207 -23.68 12.55 -14.80
C ASP A 207 -22.75 11.97 -13.72
N LYS A 208 -21.97 10.92 -14.03
CA LYS A 208 -21.07 10.26 -13.08
C LYS A 208 -19.61 10.56 -13.39
N LYS A 209 -18.79 10.57 -12.34
CA LYS A 209 -17.33 10.53 -12.42
C LYS A 209 -16.86 9.21 -11.82
N PHE A 210 -16.28 8.34 -12.65
CA PHE A 210 -15.71 7.08 -12.19
C PHE A 210 -14.23 7.25 -11.87
N PHE A 211 -13.77 6.53 -10.85
CA PHE A 211 -12.35 6.46 -10.52
C PHE A 211 -11.91 5.01 -10.46
N VAL A 212 -11.00 4.63 -11.38
CA VAL A 212 -10.44 3.29 -11.48
C VAL A 212 -9.22 3.18 -10.56
N ILE A 213 -9.34 2.37 -9.52
CA ILE A 213 -8.32 2.10 -8.50
C ILE A 213 -7.44 0.94 -8.98
N ASP A 214 -6.15 1.20 -9.19
CA ASP A 214 -5.15 0.22 -9.68
C ASP A 214 -3.81 0.45 -8.96
N GLY A 215 -3.72 -0.07 -7.72
CA GLY A 215 -2.59 0.18 -6.80
C GLY A 215 -1.50 -0.89 -6.81
N TYR A 216 -0.40 -0.61 -6.08
CA TYR A 216 0.72 -1.52 -5.84
C TYR A 216 0.56 -2.27 -4.51
N TYR A 217 0.04 -3.50 -4.56
CA TYR A 217 -0.17 -4.34 -3.37
C TYR A 217 0.54 -5.70 -3.45
N ASN A 218 1.63 -5.75 -4.22
CA ASN A 218 2.36 -6.98 -4.59
C ASN A 218 2.65 -7.93 -3.41
N LYS A 219 3.04 -7.41 -2.24
CA LYS A 219 3.50 -8.23 -1.11
C LYS A 219 2.46 -8.47 -0.01
N LEU A 220 1.22 -8.02 -0.22
CA LEU A 220 0.21 -8.01 0.84
C LEU A 220 -0.68 -9.27 0.78
N GLY A 221 -1.13 -9.71 1.95
CA GLY A 221 -2.17 -10.74 2.06
C GLY A 221 -3.53 -10.20 1.64
N LEU A 222 -4.42 -11.10 1.19
CA LEU A 222 -5.72 -10.78 0.57
C LEU A 222 -6.55 -9.75 1.35
N PHE A 223 -6.69 -9.92 2.67
CA PHE A 223 -7.50 -9.00 3.47
C PHE A 223 -6.84 -7.65 3.76
N THR A 224 -5.50 -7.60 3.71
CA THR A 224 -4.80 -6.31 3.73
C THR A 224 -5.04 -5.58 2.41
N ILE A 225 -5.03 -6.29 1.27
CA ILE A 225 -5.41 -5.73 -0.05
C ILE A 225 -6.84 -5.20 0.00
N PHE A 226 -7.79 -6.03 0.45
CA PHE A 226 -9.20 -5.66 0.58
C PHE A 226 -9.39 -4.40 1.41
N SER A 227 -8.84 -4.37 2.64
CA SER A 227 -8.94 -3.21 3.53
C SER A 227 -8.35 -1.94 2.91
N LYS A 228 -7.16 -2.02 2.30
CA LYS A 228 -6.50 -0.86 1.66
C LYS A 228 -7.32 -0.30 0.49
N ILE A 229 -7.90 -1.18 -0.32
CA ILE A 229 -8.76 -0.80 -1.45
C ILE A 229 -10.07 -0.21 -0.94
N VAL A 230 -10.71 -0.79 0.07
CA VAL A 230 -11.94 -0.26 0.67
C VAL A 230 -11.71 1.14 1.26
N THR A 231 -10.59 1.36 1.96
CA THR A 231 -10.21 2.69 2.46
C THR A 231 -10.07 3.70 1.30
N CYS A 232 -9.39 3.33 0.22
CA CYS A 232 -9.28 4.20 -0.96
C CYS A 232 -10.64 4.45 -1.63
N ALA A 233 -11.46 3.41 -1.80
CA ALA A 233 -12.78 3.52 -2.42
C ALA A 233 -13.72 4.43 -1.62
N LYS A 234 -13.68 4.35 -0.28
CA LYS A 234 -14.39 5.29 0.60
C LYS A 234 -13.90 6.72 0.42
N TYR A 235 -12.59 6.94 0.37
CA TYR A 235 -12.00 8.26 0.11
C TYR A 235 -12.45 8.85 -1.23
N VAL A 236 -12.38 8.05 -2.30
CA VAL A 236 -12.87 8.40 -3.64
C VAL A 236 -14.37 8.76 -3.61
N LYS A 237 -15.18 7.98 -2.89
CA LYS A 237 -16.60 8.24 -2.73
C LYS A 237 -16.87 9.55 -1.97
N ALA A 238 -16.12 9.83 -0.90
CA ALA A 238 -16.20 11.09 -0.17
C ALA A 238 -15.82 12.30 -1.04
N LYS A 239 -14.98 12.10 -2.06
CA LYS A 239 -14.64 13.11 -3.08
C LYS A 239 -15.69 13.24 -4.20
N GLY A 240 -16.84 12.56 -4.07
CA GLY A 240 -17.97 12.69 -5.00
C GLY A 240 -17.84 11.87 -6.28
N MET A 241 -17.00 10.82 -6.27
CA MET A 241 -16.76 9.94 -7.41
C MET A 241 -17.24 8.52 -7.12
N VAL A 242 -17.46 7.73 -8.17
CA VAL A 242 -17.83 6.32 -8.07
C VAL A 242 -16.54 5.48 -8.16
N PRO A 243 -16.10 4.82 -7.06
CA PRO A 243 -14.94 3.95 -7.09
C PRO A 243 -15.22 2.66 -7.88
N VAL A 244 -14.25 2.27 -8.70
CA VAL A 244 -14.25 1.00 -9.45
C VAL A 244 -12.86 0.40 -9.33
N VAL A 245 -12.77 -0.88 -9.02
CA VAL A 245 -11.49 -1.54 -8.71
C VAL A 245 -11.01 -2.32 -9.92
N ARG A 246 -9.75 -2.15 -10.29
CA ARG A 246 -9.04 -3.00 -11.24
C ARG A 246 -7.63 -3.18 -10.73
N LEU A 247 -7.24 -4.37 -10.32
CA LEU A 247 -5.94 -4.59 -9.68
C LEU A 247 -4.98 -5.37 -10.58
N THR A 248 -4.53 -4.70 -11.64
CA THR A 248 -3.62 -5.27 -12.65
C THR A 248 -2.17 -4.82 -12.46
N MET A 249 -1.93 -3.69 -11.80
CA MET A 249 -0.59 -3.18 -11.48
C MET A 249 0.13 -3.98 -10.39
N SER A 250 -0.61 -4.87 -9.70
CA SER A 250 -0.06 -5.78 -8.69
C SER A 250 0.39 -7.13 -9.26
N GLY A 251 0.90 -7.14 -10.50
CA GLY A 251 1.28 -8.38 -11.21
C GLY A 251 2.39 -9.20 -10.57
N ASN A 252 3.13 -8.64 -9.60
CA ASN A 252 4.11 -9.40 -8.80
C ASN A 252 3.50 -10.09 -7.56
N SER A 253 2.20 -9.91 -7.33
CA SER A 253 1.49 -10.60 -6.27
C SER A 253 1.45 -12.11 -6.49
N PHE A 254 1.49 -12.86 -5.39
CA PHE A 254 1.25 -14.30 -5.42
C PHE A 254 -0.23 -14.67 -5.69
N TYR A 255 -1.11 -13.67 -5.82
CA TYR A 255 -2.47 -13.86 -6.36
C TYR A 255 -2.55 -13.63 -7.88
N SER A 256 -1.48 -13.13 -8.51
CA SER A 256 -1.37 -12.96 -9.96
C SER A 256 -0.81 -14.22 -10.60
N ASP A 257 -1.47 -14.71 -11.64
CA ASP A 257 -1.09 -15.89 -12.42
C ASP A 257 -0.31 -15.52 -13.70
N PHE A 258 -0.56 -14.32 -14.23
CA PHE A 258 0.13 -13.77 -15.40
C PHE A 258 0.15 -12.22 -15.35
N GLU A 259 0.85 -11.59 -16.30
CA GLU A 259 0.91 -10.13 -16.40
C GLU A 259 -0.43 -9.54 -16.86
N GLY A 260 -0.94 -8.54 -16.13
CA GLY A 260 -2.24 -7.92 -16.42
C GLY A 260 -3.45 -8.67 -15.85
N ASP A 261 -3.21 -9.69 -15.04
CA ASP A 261 -4.24 -10.43 -14.31
C ASP A 261 -4.89 -9.56 -13.23
N ASP A 262 -6.21 -9.40 -13.28
CA ASP A 262 -6.97 -8.59 -12.32
C ASP A 262 -7.27 -9.39 -11.06
N ILE A 263 -6.44 -9.18 -10.04
CA ILE A 263 -6.53 -9.89 -8.75
C ILE A 263 -7.87 -9.65 -8.06
N TRP A 264 -8.47 -8.46 -8.21
CA TRP A 264 -9.70 -8.13 -7.49
C TRP A 264 -10.88 -9.00 -7.93
N SER A 265 -11.12 -9.08 -9.24
CA SER A 265 -12.27 -9.80 -9.80
C SER A 265 -12.25 -11.31 -9.56
N LYS A 266 -11.09 -11.88 -9.19
CA LYS A 266 -10.98 -13.27 -8.74
C LYS A 266 -11.78 -13.55 -7.47
N PHE A 267 -11.89 -12.58 -6.57
CA PHE A 267 -12.43 -12.79 -5.22
C PHE A 267 -13.67 -11.95 -4.91
N PHE A 268 -13.70 -10.70 -5.39
CA PHE A 268 -14.65 -9.70 -4.93
C PHE A 268 -15.49 -9.12 -6.07
N ASN A 269 -16.71 -8.72 -5.74
CA ASN A 269 -17.57 -7.93 -6.63
C ASN A 269 -17.08 -6.48 -6.70
N GLN A 270 -17.60 -5.70 -7.66
CA GLN A 270 -17.38 -4.25 -7.67
C GLN A 270 -18.24 -3.56 -6.62
N PRO A 271 -17.71 -2.55 -5.90
CA PRO A 271 -18.56 -1.66 -5.12
C PRO A 271 -19.42 -0.79 -6.05
N GLU A 272 -20.50 -0.23 -5.51
CA GLU A 272 -21.39 0.73 -6.18
C GLU A 272 -22.15 0.21 -7.43
N GLY A 273 -22.00 -1.06 -7.80
CA GLY A 273 -22.83 -1.73 -8.80
C GLY A 273 -22.46 -1.50 -10.26
N TYR A 274 -21.25 -0.98 -10.54
CA TYR A 274 -20.78 -0.74 -11.92
C TYR A 274 -19.69 -1.74 -12.32
N THR A 275 -19.75 -2.22 -13.56
CA THR A 275 -18.72 -3.10 -14.12
C THR A 275 -17.60 -2.31 -14.79
N LEU A 276 -16.40 -2.88 -14.85
CA LEU A 276 -15.29 -2.27 -15.61
C LEU A 276 -15.65 -2.07 -17.09
N GLU A 277 -16.38 -3.01 -17.68
CA GLU A 277 -16.82 -2.94 -19.08
C GLU A 277 -17.74 -1.73 -19.34
N GLU A 278 -18.66 -1.43 -18.43
CA GLU A 278 -19.51 -0.24 -18.53
C GLU A 278 -18.69 1.05 -18.34
N VAL A 279 -17.76 1.04 -17.39
CA VAL A 279 -16.94 2.20 -17.02
C VAL A 279 -16.04 2.64 -18.16
N ILE A 280 -15.43 1.71 -18.91
CA ILE A 280 -14.58 2.06 -20.06
C ILE A 280 -15.35 2.69 -21.23
N HIS A 281 -16.69 2.64 -21.21
CA HIS A 281 -17.56 3.33 -22.18
C HIS A 281 -18.22 4.59 -21.60
N SER A 282 -17.83 5.02 -20.40
CA SER A 282 -18.42 6.16 -19.71
C SER A 282 -17.74 7.50 -20.06
N ALA A 283 -18.49 8.59 -19.87
CA ALA A 283 -18.08 9.93 -20.27
C ALA A 283 -16.98 10.53 -19.39
N ASN A 284 -16.92 10.19 -18.10
CA ASN A 284 -15.94 10.76 -17.18
C ASN A 284 -15.24 9.67 -16.38
N VAL A 285 -14.04 9.30 -16.82
CA VAL A 285 -13.25 8.22 -16.20
C VAL A 285 -11.90 8.75 -15.76
N TYR A 286 -11.60 8.54 -14.50
CA TYR A 286 -10.34 8.90 -13.88
C TYR A 286 -9.57 7.64 -13.53
N PHE A 287 -8.25 7.70 -13.60
CA PHE A 287 -7.39 6.56 -13.27
C PHE A 287 -6.43 6.92 -12.15
N SER A 288 -6.31 6.04 -11.16
CA SER A 288 -5.30 6.23 -10.15
C SER A 288 -3.89 6.25 -10.77
N PRO A 289 -2.95 7.02 -10.21
CA PRO A 289 -1.54 6.75 -10.42
C PRO A 289 -1.20 5.35 -9.92
N GLY A 290 0.00 4.85 -10.21
CA GLY A 290 0.50 3.71 -9.45
C GLY A 290 0.79 4.19 -8.04
N PHE A 291 0.14 3.66 -7.01
CA PHE A 291 0.37 4.08 -5.63
C PHE A 291 0.17 2.94 -4.64
N TYR A 292 0.72 3.10 -3.43
CA TYR A 292 0.41 2.27 -2.28
C TYR A 292 0.07 3.16 -1.09
N ASN A 293 -1.14 3.01 -0.55
CA ASN A 293 -1.57 3.71 0.64
C ASN A 293 -1.00 3.08 1.91
N GLY A 294 0.13 3.61 2.39
CA GLY A 294 0.72 3.29 3.69
C GLY A 294 -0.23 3.60 4.86
N ASN A 295 0.22 3.34 6.09
CA ASN A 295 -0.63 3.52 7.28
C ASN A 295 -1.05 4.98 7.47
N VAL A 296 -0.10 5.92 7.45
CA VAL A 296 -0.39 7.36 7.58
C VAL A 296 -1.39 7.82 6.52
N GLN A 297 -1.13 7.51 5.25
CA GLN A 297 -2.05 7.84 4.16
C GLN A 297 -3.43 7.20 4.34
N SER A 298 -3.51 5.94 4.77
CA SER A 298 -4.79 5.25 5.00
C SER A 298 -5.57 5.89 6.15
N THR A 299 -4.92 6.25 7.25
CA THR A 299 -5.55 6.95 8.38
C THR A 299 -6.12 8.30 7.94
N ILE A 300 -5.36 9.07 7.15
CA ILE A 300 -5.84 10.35 6.60
C ILE A 300 -7.06 10.14 5.70
N MET A 301 -7.01 9.15 4.79
CA MET A 301 -8.13 8.78 3.93
C MET A 301 -9.37 8.37 4.73
N GLU A 302 -9.19 7.57 5.79
CA GLU A 302 -10.26 7.13 6.68
C GLU A 302 -10.92 8.30 7.41
N ASN A 303 -10.13 9.22 7.97
CA ASN A 303 -10.66 10.42 8.64
C ASN A 303 -11.49 11.30 7.70
N ILE A 304 -11.08 11.42 6.43
CA ILE A 304 -11.83 12.20 5.42
C ILE A 304 -13.11 11.48 4.99
N SER A 305 -13.12 10.15 5.08
CA SER A 305 -14.19 9.30 4.55
C SER A 305 -14.95 8.55 5.63
N GLU A 306 -14.95 9.07 6.87
CA GLU A 306 -15.59 8.46 8.04
C GLU A 306 -17.07 8.14 7.76
N ASP A 307 -17.78 9.08 7.12
CA ASP A 307 -19.20 8.95 6.76
C ASP A 307 -19.45 8.19 5.44
N ALA A 308 -18.40 7.85 4.69
CA ALA A 308 -18.54 7.19 3.40
C ALA A 308 -18.84 5.70 3.57
N VAL A 309 -20.03 5.29 3.13
CA VAL A 309 -20.46 3.89 3.11
C VAL A 309 -20.49 3.39 1.67
N LEU A 310 -19.77 2.31 1.37
CA LEU A 310 -19.84 1.65 0.08
C LEU A 310 -21.09 0.76 -0.01
N SER A 311 -21.72 0.74 -1.19
CA SER A 311 -22.84 -0.14 -1.50
C SER A 311 -22.36 -1.43 -2.18
N TRP A 312 -22.84 -2.57 -1.70
CA TRP A 312 -22.51 -3.90 -2.22
C TRP A 312 -23.78 -4.67 -2.56
N SER A 313 -24.37 -4.38 -3.73
CA SER A 313 -25.67 -4.94 -4.13
C SER A 313 -25.71 -6.48 -4.17
N CYS A 314 -24.57 -7.11 -4.44
CA CYS A 314 -24.41 -8.56 -4.54
C CYS A 314 -23.52 -9.15 -3.42
N GLY A 315 -23.26 -8.38 -2.35
CA GLY A 315 -22.25 -8.72 -1.35
C GLY A 315 -20.81 -8.46 -1.84
N GLU A 316 -19.85 -8.56 -0.92
CA GLU A 316 -18.43 -8.29 -1.19
C GLU A 316 -17.77 -9.41 -1.98
N TYR A 317 -17.99 -10.67 -1.60
CA TYR A 317 -17.49 -11.84 -2.32
C TYR A 317 -18.27 -12.09 -3.60
N ASN A 318 -17.56 -12.49 -4.66
CA ASN A 318 -18.19 -12.95 -5.89
C ASN A 318 -18.78 -14.37 -5.75
N ASP A 319 -19.56 -14.79 -6.75
CA ASP A 319 -20.23 -16.10 -6.73
C ASP A 319 -19.26 -17.29 -6.64
N ALA A 320 -18.04 -17.17 -7.18
CA ALA A 320 -17.04 -18.22 -7.11
C ALA A 320 -16.56 -18.43 -5.67
N MET A 321 -16.30 -17.33 -4.97
CA MET A 321 -15.92 -17.33 -3.57
C MET A 321 -17.05 -17.83 -2.66
N ILE A 322 -18.29 -17.37 -2.88
CA ILE A 322 -19.45 -17.85 -2.10
C ILE A 322 -19.60 -19.37 -2.22
N ARG A 323 -19.53 -19.92 -3.44
CA ARG A 323 -19.60 -21.38 -3.64
C ARG A 323 -18.47 -22.11 -2.94
N TYR A 324 -17.25 -21.60 -3.03
CA TYR A 324 -16.08 -22.20 -2.39
C TYR A 324 -16.22 -22.20 -0.86
N ILE A 325 -16.66 -21.09 -0.27
CA ILE A 325 -16.87 -20.96 1.18
C ILE A 325 -17.94 -21.95 1.67
N GLU A 326 -19.08 -22.06 0.97
CA GLU A 326 -20.15 -22.99 1.36
C GLU A 326 -19.70 -24.46 1.27
N GLU A 327 -18.94 -24.84 0.23
CA GLU A 327 -18.35 -26.19 0.13
C GLU A 327 -17.44 -26.51 1.33
N LYS A 328 -16.58 -25.56 1.72
CA LYS A 328 -15.68 -25.74 2.88
C LYS A 328 -16.45 -25.77 4.19
N LYS A 329 -17.50 -24.97 4.34
CA LYS A 329 -18.35 -24.95 5.54
C LYS A 329 -19.02 -26.31 5.76
N GLU A 330 -19.64 -26.89 4.72
CA GLU A 330 -20.31 -28.19 4.81
C GLU A 330 -19.34 -29.31 5.26
N SER A 331 -18.09 -29.22 4.85
CA SER A 331 -17.07 -30.25 5.12
C SER A 331 -16.31 -30.03 6.44
N TYR A 332 -16.09 -28.78 6.84
CA TYR A 332 -15.11 -28.43 7.89
C TYR A 332 -15.68 -27.61 9.04
N LEU A 333 -16.96 -27.18 8.99
CA LEU A 333 -17.61 -26.48 10.09
C LEU A 333 -19.06 -26.99 10.30
N PRO A 334 -19.24 -28.25 10.72
CA PRO A 334 -20.58 -28.85 10.84
C PRO A 334 -21.44 -28.28 11.99
N TYR A 335 -20.83 -27.66 13.00
CA TYR A 335 -21.52 -27.20 14.22
C TYR A 335 -21.11 -25.77 14.64
N PRO A 336 -21.31 -24.75 13.80
CA PRO A 336 -20.81 -23.38 14.04
C PRO A 336 -21.20 -22.83 15.41
N ASP A 337 -22.47 -23.01 15.82
CA ASP A 337 -23.02 -22.51 17.09
C ASP A 337 -22.41 -23.15 18.35
N ARG A 338 -21.69 -24.26 18.20
CA ARG A 338 -21.03 -25.01 19.28
C ARG A 338 -19.52 -25.08 19.12
N THR A 339 -18.95 -24.22 18.25
CA THR A 339 -17.54 -24.27 17.87
C THR A 339 -16.78 -23.06 18.38
N LEU A 340 -15.63 -23.30 19.00
CA LEU A 340 -14.59 -22.30 19.23
C LEU A 340 -13.78 -22.12 17.95
N GLY A 341 -13.89 -20.94 17.32
CA GLY A 341 -13.03 -20.56 16.20
C GLY A 341 -11.67 -20.10 16.72
N VAL A 342 -10.59 -20.69 16.20
CA VAL A 342 -9.22 -20.39 16.61
C VAL A 342 -8.42 -19.93 15.39
N LEU A 343 -7.96 -18.68 15.40
CA LEU A 343 -6.96 -18.21 14.45
C LEU A 343 -5.56 -18.38 15.04
N ALA A 344 -4.83 -19.37 14.54
CA ALA A 344 -3.47 -19.67 14.98
C ALA A 344 -2.47 -19.33 13.87
N ARG A 345 -1.90 -18.13 13.94
CA ARG A 345 -0.78 -17.71 13.07
C ARG A 345 0.51 -18.41 13.50
N GLY A 346 1.11 -19.16 12.57
CA GLY A 346 2.38 -19.86 12.75
C GLY A 346 3.44 -19.29 11.80
N THR A 347 4.27 -20.17 11.23
CA THR A 347 5.22 -19.85 10.14
C THR A 347 6.05 -18.58 10.34
N ASP A 348 5.94 -17.59 9.44
CA ASP A 348 6.79 -16.39 9.43
C ASP A 348 6.54 -15.47 10.62
N PHE A 349 5.29 -15.33 11.09
CA PHE A 349 4.97 -14.53 12.27
C PHE A 349 5.65 -15.00 13.56
N VAL A 350 5.87 -16.32 13.70
CA VAL A 350 6.56 -16.91 14.86
C VAL A 350 8.07 -17.02 14.64
N ASN A 351 8.51 -17.22 13.39
CA ASN A 351 9.91 -17.54 13.08
C ASN A 351 10.77 -16.38 12.55
N THR A 352 10.17 -15.25 12.14
CA THR A 352 10.91 -14.12 11.54
C THR A 352 10.97 -12.87 12.42
N HIS A 353 10.16 -12.79 13.49
CA HIS A 353 10.12 -11.65 14.42
C HIS A 353 10.14 -10.29 13.72
N LEU A 354 9.25 -10.11 12.73
CA LEU A 354 9.17 -8.86 11.98
C LEU A 354 8.99 -7.68 12.96
N LYS A 355 9.92 -6.72 12.90
CA LYS A 355 9.92 -5.53 13.74
C LYS A 355 8.56 -4.82 13.65
N ASN A 356 8.09 -4.30 14.78
CA ASN A 356 6.78 -3.63 14.94
C ASN A 356 5.55 -4.50 14.64
N HIS A 357 5.68 -5.83 14.53
CA HIS A 357 4.55 -6.74 14.43
C HIS A 357 4.20 -7.35 15.80
N PRO A 358 2.91 -7.63 16.08
CA PRO A 358 2.48 -8.29 17.32
C PRO A 358 3.18 -9.64 17.53
N VAL A 359 3.52 -9.93 18.79
CA VAL A 359 4.02 -11.23 19.21
C VAL A 359 2.85 -12.20 19.32
N HIS A 360 2.93 -13.32 18.60
CA HIS A 360 1.91 -14.35 18.61
C HIS A 360 2.19 -15.44 19.66
N ALA A 361 1.15 -15.91 20.33
CA ALA A 361 1.19 -17.02 21.28
C ALA A 361 1.59 -18.33 20.59
N THR A 362 2.40 -19.14 21.29
CA THR A 362 2.82 -20.45 20.77
C THR A 362 1.64 -21.43 20.74
N LYS A 363 1.76 -22.52 19.98
CA LYS A 363 0.75 -23.59 19.94
C LYS A 363 0.46 -24.19 21.33
N GLU A 364 1.45 -24.27 22.22
CA GLU A 364 1.27 -24.74 23.60
C GLU A 364 0.43 -23.77 24.44
N MET A 365 0.75 -22.46 24.40
CA MET A 365 -0.04 -21.42 25.08
C MET A 365 -1.49 -21.41 24.58
N MET A 366 -1.66 -21.53 23.26
CA MET A 366 -2.97 -21.62 22.62
C MET A 366 -3.73 -22.85 23.08
N ALA A 367 -3.06 -24.00 23.20
CA ALA A 367 -3.67 -25.25 23.65
C ALA A 367 -4.21 -25.18 25.07
N ASP A 368 -3.41 -24.64 25.99
CA ASP A 368 -3.82 -24.47 27.38
C ASP A 368 -4.98 -23.47 27.48
N LYS A 369 -4.95 -22.40 26.68
CA LYS A 369 -6.06 -21.46 26.59
C LYS A 369 -7.31 -22.12 25.99
N ILE A 370 -7.19 -22.94 24.95
CA ILE A 370 -8.34 -23.67 24.39
C ILE A 370 -8.98 -24.57 25.45
N ASP A 371 -8.21 -25.32 26.23
CA ASP A 371 -8.76 -26.16 27.30
C ASP A 371 -9.50 -25.34 28.37
N GLU A 372 -8.91 -24.22 28.80
CA GLU A 372 -9.56 -23.27 29.71
C GLU A 372 -10.89 -22.78 29.13
N LEU A 373 -10.89 -22.28 27.89
CA LEU A 373 -12.08 -21.70 27.26
C LEU A 373 -13.17 -22.74 27.01
N MET A 374 -12.80 -23.94 26.54
CA MET A 374 -13.74 -25.05 26.34
C MET A 374 -14.39 -25.51 27.65
N SER A 375 -13.73 -25.30 28.80
CA SER A 375 -14.27 -25.65 30.12
C SER A 375 -15.09 -24.53 30.77
N THR A 376 -14.86 -23.27 30.39
CA THR A 376 -15.42 -22.08 31.06
C THR A 376 -16.47 -21.36 30.23
N TRP A 377 -16.45 -21.47 28.91
CA TRP A 377 -17.43 -20.86 28.01
C TRP A 377 -18.53 -21.87 27.65
N ASP A 378 -19.76 -21.54 28.03
CA ASP A 378 -20.91 -22.43 27.84
C ASP A 378 -21.22 -22.71 26.37
N GLY A 379 -21.52 -23.97 26.06
CA GLY A 379 -22.06 -24.40 24.77
C GLY A 379 -21.02 -24.76 23.71
N LEU A 380 -19.73 -24.80 24.07
CA LEU A 380 -18.66 -25.21 23.16
C LEU A 380 -18.41 -26.72 23.27
N GLU A 381 -18.43 -27.40 22.12
CA GLU A 381 -18.17 -28.84 21.99
C GLU A 381 -17.02 -29.13 21.02
N TYR A 382 -16.84 -28.25 20.03
CA TYR A 382 -15.90 -28.42 18.92
C TYR A 382 -14.95 -27.23 18.79
N ILE A 383 -13.87 -27.44 18.06
CA ILE A 383 -12.83 -26.45 17.79
C ILE A 383 -12.63 -26.41 16.27
N TYR A 384 -12.61 -25.22 15.68
CA TYR A 384 -12.19 -25.02 14.30
C TYR A 384 -10.93 -24.16 14.30
N ILE A 385 -9.84 -24.66 13.71
CA ILE A 385 -8.55 -23.95 13.72
C ILE A 385 -8.16 -23.55 12.29
N ALA A 386 -8.07 -22.23 12.07
CA ALA A 386 -7.44 -21.66 10.89
C ALA A 386 -5.94 -21.47 11.16
N THR A 387 -5.11 -22.20 10.41
CA THR A 387 -3.65 -22.10 10.48
C THR A 387 -3.03 -22.56 9.18
N GLU A 388 -2.05 -21.81 8.67
CA GLU A 388 -1.23 -22.19 7.52
C GLU A 388 -0.12 -23.21 7.87
N ASP A 389 0.15 -23.42 9.16
CA ASP A 389 1.32 -24.18 9.65
C ASP A 389 0.98 -25.67 9.87
N LEU A 390 1.69 -26.56 9.17
CA LEU A 390 1.48 -28.01 9.28
C LEU A 390 1.75 -28.52 10.71
N SER A 391 2.75 -27.96 11.40
CA SER A 391 3.13 -28.40 12.76
C SER A 391 2.07 -28.06 13.80
N TYR A 392 1.23 -27.05 13.53
CA TYR A 392 0.08 -26.70 14.36
C TYR A 392 -1.05 -27.71 14.17
N VAL A 393 -1.32 -28.11 12.91
CA VAL A 393 -2.33 -29.11 12.59
C VAL A 393 -2.04 -30.43 13.30
N GLU A 394 -0.81 -30.94 13.19
CA GLU A 394 -0.41 -32.19 13.85
C GLU A 394 -0.53 -32.11 15.37
N TYR A 395 -0.06 -31.01 15.95
CA TYR A 395 -0.10 -30.80 17.41
C TYR A 395 -1.53 -30.79 17.95
N PHE A 396 -2.42 -30.02 17.34
CA PHE A 396 -3.80 -29.88 17.82
C PHE A 396 -4.67 -31.10 17.53
N ARG A 397 -4.44 -31.82 16.42
CA ARG A 397 -5.09 -33.12 16.19
C ARG A 397 -4.72 -34.13 17.29
N ASN A 398 -3.44 -34.18 17.66
CA ASN A 398 -2.99 -35.07 18.73
C ASN A 398 -3.59 -34.70 20.10
N ARG A 399 -3.80 -33.41 20.38
CA ARG A 399 -4.37 -32.95 21.67
C ARG A 399 -5.90 -33.10 21.74
N PHE A 400 -6.62 -32.74 20.69
CA PHE A 400 -8.08 -32.60 20.72
C PHE A 400 -8.85 -33.69 19.97
N GLY A 401 -8.16 -34.55 19.22
CA GLY A 401 -8.76 -35.70 18.53
C GLY A 401 -9.91 -35.30 17.62
N ASP A 402 -11.05 -35.99 17.74
CA ASP A 402 -12.22 -35.79 16.87
C ASP A 402 -12.98 -34.48 17.12
N LYS A 403 -12.57 -33.67 18.10
CA LYS A 403 -13.20 -32.37 18.39
C LYS A 403 -12.68 -31.24 17.53
N VAL A 404 -11.54 -31.41 16.85
CA VAL A 404 -10.86 -30.34 16.12
C VAL A 404 -10.99 -30.50 14.60
N TYR A 405 -11.41 -29.41 13.94
CA TYR A 405 -11.57 -29.32 12.50
C TYR A 405 -10.58 -28.34 11.89
N PHE A 406 -10.16 -28.66 10.66
CA PHE A 406 -9.27 -27.86 9.82
C PHE A 406 -9.77 -27.96 8.39
N THR A 407 -9.70 -26.87 7.62
CA THR A 407 -9.89 -26.94 6.16
C THR A 407 -8.81 -27.78 5.50
N ASP A 408 -9.05 -28.21 4.27
CA ASP A 408 -8.10 -28.93 3.40
C ASP A 408 -7.06 -28.04 2.71
N GLN A 409 -6.96 -26.76 3.08
CA GLN A 409 -5.96 -25.84 2.51
C GLN A 409 -4.55 -26.44 2.54
N GLN A 410 -3.70 -26.07 1.58
CA GLN A 410 -2.32 -26.52 1.63
C GLN A 410 -1.64 -25.99 2.91
N ARG A 411 -0.89 -26.87 3.60
CA ARG A 411 -0.16 -26.53 4.82
C ARG A 411 1.32 -26.42 4.54
N TYR A 412 1.97 -25.50 5.24
CA TYR A 412 3.35 -25.11 5.00
C TYR A 412 4.22 -25.35 6.22
N SER A 413 5.51 -25.55 5.95
CA SER A 413 6.58 -25.64 6.95
C SER A 413 7.70 -24.68 6.54
N THR A 414 7.75 -23.51 7.17
CA THR A 414 8.78 -22.50 6.90
C THR A 414 10.04 -22.74 7.73
N ARG A 415 11.22 -22.43 7.19
CA ARG A 415 12.45 -22.35 7.98
C ARG A 415 12.56 -20.99 8.68
N PRO A 416 13.34 -20.87 9.78
CA PRO A 416 13.64 -19.58 10.39
C PRO A 416 14.13 -18.55 9.36
N GLY A 417 13.54 -17.35 9.35
CA GLY A 417 13.89 -16.27 8.42
C GLY A 417 13.20 -16.30 7.04
N GLN A 418 12.39 -17.31 6.72
CA GLN A 418 11.70 -17.41 5.42
C GLN A 418 10.26 -16.86 5.51
N LEU A 419 9.93 -15.88 4.66
CA LEU A 419 8.56 -15.38 4.52
C LEU A 419 7.70 -16.33 3.67
N LEU A 420 6.42 -16.45 4.00
CA LEU A 420 5.49 -17.28 3.22
C LEU A 420 5.33 -16.73 1.79
N TYR A 421 5.41 -15.40 1.63
CA TYR A 421 5.45 -14.72 0.33
C TYR A 421 6.56 -15.26 -0.58
N ASP A 422 7.79 -15.39 -0.06
CA ASP A 422 8.94 -15.84 -0.84
C ASP A 422 8.80 -17.33 -1.21
N TYR A 423 8.25 -18.13 -0.29
CA TYR A 423 7.96 -19.54 -0.52
C TYR A 423 7.02 -19.72 -1.72
N HIS A 424 5.86 -19.06 -1.72
CA HIS A 424 4.88 -19.16 -2.81
C HIS A 424 5.46 -18.75 -4.17
N ARG A 425 6.42 -17.83 -4.23
CA ARG A 425 7.04 -17.42 -5.50
C ARG A 425 8.08 -18.40 -6.03
N SER A 426 8.71 -19.19 -5.16
CA SER A 426 9.86 -20.04 -5.50
C SER A 426 9.50 -21.49 -5.84
N GLU A 427 8.26 -21.91 -5.54
CA GLU A 427 7.82 -23.30 -5.68
C GLU A 427 7.39 -23.65 -7.12
N PRO A 428 7.92 -24.72 -7.73
CA PRO A 428 7.51 -25.20 -9.05
C PRO A 428 6.03 -25.62 -9.13
N ASP A 429 5.47 -26.11 -8.01
CA ASP A 429 4.10 -26.61 -7.89
C ASP A 429 3.15 -25.57 -7.25
N ARG A 430 3.45 -24.28 -7.43
CA ARG A 430 2.64 -23.19 -6.89
C ARG A 430 1.19 -23.32 -7.34
N GLN A 431 0.27 -23.25 -6.38
CA GLN A 431 -1.17 -23.16 -6.66
C GLN A 431 -1.52 -21.89 -7.44
N THR A 432 -2.64 -21.91 -8.15
CA THR A 432 -3.17 -20.71 -8.80
C THR A 432 -3.41 -19.62 -7.76
N GLY A 433 -3.27 -18.35 -8.18
CA GLY A 433 -3.53 -17.21 -7.33
C GLY A 433 -4.94 -17.24 -6.74
N PHE A 434 -5.92 -17.71 -7.51
CA PHE A 434 -7.28 -17.93 -7.01
C PHE A 434 -7.31 -18.90 -5.84
N ASN A 435 -6.70 -20.09 -5.94
CA ASN A 435 -6.76 -21.08 -4.86
C ASN A 435 -6.12 -20.56 -3.57
N LEU A 436 -4.96 -19.90 -3.66
CA LEU A 436 -4.27 -19.32 -2.50
C LEU A 436 -5.14 -18.28 -1.77
N GLY A 437 -5.83 -17.43 -2.53
CA GLY A 437 -6.75 -16.45 -1.95
C GLY A 437 -8.02 -17.09 -1.41
N ALA A 438 -8.59 -18.07 -2.13
CA ALA A 438 -9.83 -18.74 -1.76
C ALA A 438 -9.69 -19.58 -0.49
N GLU A 439 -8.59 -20.32 -0.34
CA GLU A 439 -8.26 -21.09 0.88
C GLU A 439 -8.18 -20.19 2.12
N TYR A 440 -7.49 -19.05 1.98
CA TYR A 440 -7.35 -18.09 3.07
C TYR A 440 -8.68 -17.42 3.42
N ALA A 441 -9.43 -16.96 2.41
CA ALA A 441 -10.72 -16.31 2.59
C ALA A 441 -11.75 -17.26 3.21
N ALA A 442 -11.84 -18.50 2.74
CA ALA A 442 -12.71 -19.51 3.35
C ALA A 442 -12.32 -19.80 4.79
N SER A 443 -11.02 -19.87 5.09
CA SER A 443 -10.57 -20.12 6.45
C SER A 443 -11.03 -19.03 7.43
N ILE A 444 -11.02 -17.76 7.00
CA ILE A 444 -11.51 -16.63 7.79
C ILE A 444 -13.06 -16.59 7.83
N ALA A 445 -13.74 -16.84 6.71
CA ALA A 445 -15.20 -16.85 6.65
C ALA A 445 -15.83 -17.95 7.52
N LEU A 446 -15.17 -19.10 7.66
CA LEU A 446 -15.57 -20.14 8.61
C LEU A 446 -15.32 -19.70 10.07
N LEU A 447 -14.20 -19.02 10.36
CA LEU A 447 -13.96 -18.44 11.69
C LEU A 447 -15.04 -17.43 12.06
N ALA A 448 -15.46 -16.59 11.11
CA ALA A 448 -16.50 -15.58 11.31
C ALA A 448 -17.87 -16.17 11.68
N GLN A 449 -18.11 -17.46 11.38
CA GLN A 449 -19.36 -18.16 11.68
C GLN A 449 -19.33 -18.93 13.01
N CYS A 450 -18.16 -19.04 13.65
CA CYS A 450 -18.03 -19.76 14.92
C CYS A 450 -18.73 -18.99 16.07
N ASN A 451 -19.19 -19.72 17.09
CA ASN A 451 -19.85 -19.16 18.27
C ASN A 451 -18.98 -18.16 19.03
N SER A 452 -17.72 -18.55 19.26
CA SER A 452 -16.75 -17.82 20.06
C SER A 452 -15.39 -17.82 19.36
N PHE A 453 -14.52 -16.87 19.69
CA PHE A 453 -13.28 -16.62 18.96
C PHE A 453 -12.05 -16.57 19.86
N LEU A 454 -10.97 -17.22 19.43
CA LEU A 454 -9.65 -17.18 20.01
C LEU A 454 -8.63 -16.83 18.91
N ALA A 455 -7.69 -15.93 19.19
CA ALA A 455 -6.57 -15.65 18.28
C ALA A 455 -5.23 -15.64 18.99
N SER A 456 -4.18 -16.14 18.32
CA SER A 456 -2.81 -16.14 18.84
C SER A 456 -2.19 -14.75 18.98
N GLY A 457 -2.78 -13.73 18.36
CA GLY A 457 -2.32 -12.34 18.41
C GLY A 457 -3.05 -11.49 17.38
N TRP A 458 -2.91 -10.17 17.47
CA TRP A 458 -3.51 -9.26 16.49
C TRP A 458 -2.86 -9.40 15.11
N CYS A 459 -3.68 -9.56 14.07
CA CYS A 459 -3.26 -9.49 12.67
C CYS A 459 -4.46 -9.15 11.78
N THR A 460 -4.27 -8.87 10.49
CA THR A 460 -5.38 -8.54 9.58
C THR A 460 -6.46 -9.62 9.52
N GLY A 461 -6.09 -10.90 9.64
CA GLY A 461 -7.05 -12.00 9.70
C GLY A 461 -7.96 -11.96 10.93
N VAL A 462 -7.48 -11.43 12.06
CA VAL A 462 -8.31 -11.19 13.26
C VAL A 462 -9.30 -10.07 13.00
N SER A 463 -8.82 -8.95 12.48
CA SER A 463 -9.68 -7.79 12.16
C SER A 463 -10.78 -8.20 11.18
N GLU A 464 -10.43 -9.00 10.18
CA GLU A 464 -11.38 -9.49 9.18
C GLU A 464 -12.40 -10.47 9.75
N ALA A 465 -11.96 -11.46 10.54
CA ALA A 465 -12.90 -12.41 11.17
C ALA A 465 -13.94 -11.69 12.04
N ILE A 466 -13.51 -10.66 12.78
CA ILE A 466 -14.41 -9.82 13.59
C ILE A 466 -15.35 -9.00 12.70
N ARG A 467 -14.85 -8.44 11.58
CA ARG A 467 -15.63 -7.64 10.63
C ARG A 467 -16.72 -8.49 9.98
N GLU A 468 -16.38 -9.65 9.43
CA GLU A 468 -17.34 -10.55 8.79
C GLU A 468 -18.37 -11.09 9.79
N ASN A 469 -17.96 -11.36 11.03
CA ASN A 469 -18.86 -11.74 12.12
C ASN A 469 -19.73 -10.57 12.63
N GLN A 470 -19.40 -9.33 12.24
CA GLN A 470 -20.01 -8.08 12.73
C GLN A 470 -19.92 -7.92 14.26
N GLY A 471 -18.90 -8.50 14.87
CA GLY A 471 -18.69 -8.48 16.32
C GLY A 471 -19.70 -9.29 17.15
N ASN A 472 -20.46 -10.19 16.53
CA ASN A 472 -21.49 -11.02 17.17
C ASN A 472 -20.97 -12.26 17.93
N TYR A 473 -19.66 -12.47 18.01
CA TYR A 473 -19.07 -13.55 18.81
C TYR A 473 -19.58 -13.48 20.25
N ARG A 474 -20.04 -14.62 20.77
CA ARG A 474 -20.54 -14.71 22.15
C ARG A 474 -19.44 -14.38 23.14
N ASN A 475 -18.24 -14.91 22.92
CA ASN A 475 -17.05 -14.61 23.67
C ASN A 475 -15.86 -14.46 22.72
N LYS A 476 -14.88 -13.64 23.11
CA LYS A 476 -13.65 -13.41 22.34
C LYS A 476 -12.44 -13.30 23.26
N TYR A 477 -11.34 -13.95 22.88
CA TYR A 477 -10.03 -13.77 23.49
C TYR A 477 -8.96 -13.60 22.41
N ILE A 478 -8.14 -12.56 22.52
CA ILE A 478 -7.00 -12.34 21.63
C ILE A 478 -5.79 -12.19 22.54
N PHE A 479 -4.74 -12.98 22.31
CA PHE A 479 -3.50 -12.82 23.04
C PHE A 479 -2.89 -11.44 22.73
N ASP A 480 -2.38 -10.78 23.78
CA ASP A 480 -1.59 -9.56 23.68
C ASP A 480 -0.28 -9.79 24.43
N LEU A 481 0.78 -10.02 23.67
CA LEU A 481 2.13 -10.33 24.17
C LEU A 481 3.13 -9.22 23.82
N GLY A 482 2.63 -8.05 23.41
CA GLY A 482 3.45 -6.93 22.93
C GLY A 482 3.88 -7.07 21.46
N PHE A 483 4.94 -6.35 21.08
CA PHE A 483 5.44 -6.25 19.71
C PHE A 483 6.91 -6.67 19.63
N ASN A 484 7.34 -7.21 18.47
CA ASN A 484 8.76 -7.46 18.21
C ASN A 484 9.51 -6.12 18.09
N ASN A 485 10.63 -6.00 18.82
CA ASN A 485 11.49 -4.80 18.83
C ASN A 485 12.51 -4.77 17.70
#